data_AF-A0A7J7VJC6-F1
#
_entry.id   AF-A0A7J7VJC6-F1
#
_cell.length_a   1.000
_cell.length_b   1.000
_cell.length_c   1.000
_cell.angle_alpha   90.00
_cell.angle_beta   90.00
_cell.angle_gamma   90.00
#
_symmetry.space_group_name_H-M   'P 1'
#
loop_
_entity.id
_entity.type
_entity.pdbx_description
1 polymer ?
#
loop_
_entity_poly.entity_id
_entity_poly.type
_entity_poly.pdbx_seq_one_letter_code
_entity_poly.pdbx_strand_id
1 'polypeptide(L)'
;MLKTLAEESEAEQGAWLAAFWKDFRRRFLALLSYQFSTFAPPLALNIIQNRNIGKPSPPALRREELEALFLPYDLKRLEMYSRNMVDYHLIMDMIPAISRMYFLNQLGDLALSAAQSALLLGVGLQHKSVDQLEKEIELPAGQLMGLFNRIIRKVVKLFNEVQEKAIEEQMVAVKDVVMEPTMKTLSDDLDEAAKEFQEKHKKEVGKLKDMDLSQYIIRGDDEEWNEVLNKAGQNASIVSLKSDKKRKLEAKQEPKQNKKLKNRDTKHRKDMKLKRKK
;
A
#
# COMPACT_ATOMS: atom_id res chain seq x y z
N MET A 1 -30.35 26.19 -30.81
CA MET A 1 -31.03 25.63 -29.62
C MET A 1 -32.27 24.89 -30.09
N LEU A 2 -32.39 23.61 -29.75
CA LEU A 2 -33.57 22.80 -30.07
C LEU A 2 -34.46 22.73 -28.82
N LYS A 3 -35.75 22.99 -28.98
CA LYS A 3 -36.76 22.85 -27.92
C LYS A 3 -37.87 21.97 -28.49
N THR A 4 -38.16 20.86 -27.81
CA THR A 4 -39.34 20.05 -28.12
C THR A 4 -40.59 20.79 -27.64
N LEU A 5 -41.60 20.88 -28.48
CA LEU A 5 -42.84 21.62 -28.26
C LEU A 5 -44.03 20.71 -28.63
N ALA A 6 -44.34 19.65 -27.88
CA ALA A 6 -45.59 18.89 -28.03
C ALA A 6 -45.86 17.87 -26.89
N GLU A 7 -47.15 17.62 -26.63
CA GLU A 7 -47.81 16.77 -25.60
C GLU A 7 -47.81 15.25 -25.87
N GLU A 8 -46.88 14.70 -26.66
CA GLU A 8 -46.88 13.27 -27.03
C GLU A 8 -45.77 12.49 -26.29
N SER A 9 -46.18 11.60 -25.38
CA SER A 9 -45.37 10.61 -24.62
C SER A 9 -43.97 11.12 -24.19
N GLU A 10 -43.91 11.77 -23.03
CA GLU A 10 -42.71 12.39 -22.43
C GLU A 10 -41.47 11.49 -22.34
N ALA A 11 -41.64 10.16 -22.39
CA ALA A 11 -40.58 9.20 -22.12
C ALA A 11 -39.63 8.96 -23.30
N GLU A 12 -40.13 8.93 -24.55
CA GLU A 12 -39.30 8.57 -25.72
C GLU A 12 -38.68 9.80 -26.41
N GLN A 13 -39.39 10.95 -26.41
CA GLN A 13 -38.92 12.15 -27.11
C GLN A 13 -37.87 12.96 -26.32
N GLY A 14 -37.79 12.81 -24.99
CA GLY A 14 -36.75 13.46 -24.18
C GLY A 14 -35.36 12.79 -24.30
N ALA A 15 -35.32 11.49 -24.63
CA ALA A 15 -34.10 10.70 -24.63
C ALA A 15 -33.12 11.10 -25.74
N TRP A 16 -33.61 11.33 -26.97
CA TRP A 16 -32.74 11.71 -28.10
C TRP A 16 -32.15 13.10 -27.93
N LEU A 17 -32.92 14.06 -27.39
CA LEU A 17 -32.44 15.43 -27.16
C LEU A 17 -31.35 15.45 -26.08
N ALA A 18 -31.54 14.67 -25.02
CA ALA A 18 -30.52 14.48 -23.98
C ALA A 18 -29.26 13.78 -24.53
N ALA A 19 -29.41 12.77 -25.39
CA ALA A 19 -28.30 12.08 -26.05
C ALA A 19 -27.54 13.00 -27.01
N PHE A 20 -28.26 13.75 -27.85
CA PHE A 20 -27.69 14.76 -28.75
C PHE A 20 -26.94 15.84 -27.96
N TRP A 21 -27.50 16.29 -26.85
CA TRP A 21 -26.82 17.26 -25.98
C TRP A 21 -25.53 16.71 -25.38
N LYS A 22 -25.52 15.45 -24.92
CA LYS A 22 -24.30 14.81 -24.42
C LYS A 22 -23.20 14.76 -25.49
N ASP A 23 -23.55 14.41 -26.72
CA ASP A 23 -22.62 14.38 -27.85
C ASP A 23 -22.15 15.80 -28.23
N PHE A 24 -23.07 16.75 -28.36
CA PHE A 24 -22.76 18.17 -28.61
C PHE A 24 -21.79 18.71 -27.57
N ARG A 25 -22.06 18.48 -26.28
CA ARG A 25 -21.21 18.92 -25.17
C ARG A 25 -19.81 18.34 -25.30
N ARG A 26 -19.67 17.03 -25.54
CA ARG A 26 -18.37 16.38 -25.71
C ARG A 26 -17.60 16.96 -26.91
N ARG A 27 -18.26 17.14 -28.06
CA ARG A 27 -17.63 17.72 -29.27
C ARG A 27 -17.25 19.17 -29.05
N PHE A 28 -18.13 19.97 -28.45
CA PHE A 28 -17.87 21.38 -28.17
C PHE A 28 -16.63 21.54 -27.28
N LEU A 29 -16.49 20.75 -26.21
CA LEU A 29 -15.29 20.76 -25.36
C LEU A 29 -14.02 20.33 -26.09
N ALA A 30 -14.12 19.50 -27.13
CA ALA A 30 -12.98 19.15 -27.98
C ALA A 30 -12.61 20.29 -28.95
N LEU A 31 -13.60 21.07 -29.42
CA LEU A 31 -13.39 22.18 -30.36
C LEU A 31 -12.93 23.48 -29.68
N LEU A 32 -13.08 23.62 -28.36
CA LEU A 32 -12.66 24.81 -27.60
C LEU A 32 -11.18 25.17 -27.71
N SER A 33 -10.32 24.19 -27.90
CA SER A 33 -8.88 24.42 -28.06
C SER A 33 -8.49 24.86 -29.48
N TYR A 34 -9.41 24.76 -30.45
CA TYR A 34 -9.18 25.09 -31.85
C TYR A 34 -9.75 26.47 -32.17
N GLN A 35 -10.68 26.57 -33.13
CA GLN A 35 -11.24 27.84 -33.59
C GLN A 35 -12.03 28.58 -32.50
N PHE A 36 -12.59 27.85 -31.53
CA PHE A 36 -13.38 28.41 -30.42
C PHE A 36 -12.51 28.90 -29.24
N SER A 37 -11.18 28.85 -29.37
CA SER A 37 -10.26 29.49 -28.43
C SER A 37 -10.41 31.01 -28.44
N THR A 38 -10.86 31.58 -29.56
CA THR A 38 -11.09 33.03 -29.70
C THR A 38 -12.34 33.53 -28.97
N PHE A 39 -13.25 32.63 -28.58
CA PHE A 39 -14.49 33.03 -27.88
C PHE A 39 -14.22 33.48 -26.45
N ALA A 40 -14.96 34.49 -25.99
CA ALA A 40 -14.93 34.89 -24.60
C ALA A 40 -15.37 33.72 -23.69
N PRO A 41 -14.64 33.40 -22.60
CA PRO A 41 -14.96 32.30 -21.68
C PRO A 41 -16.37 32.38 -21.11
N PRO A 42 -16.93 33.57 -20.77
CA PRO A 42 -18.33 33.68 -20.36
C PRO A 42 -19.31 33.21 -21.44
N LEU A 43 -19.03 33.48 -22.72
CA LEU A 43 -19.88 33.05 -23.84
C LEU A 43 -19.81 31.53 -24.01
N ALA A 44 -18.61 30.96 -23.99
CA ALA A 44 -18.44 29.51 -24.09
C ALA A 44 -19.11 28.77 -22.91
N LEU A 45 -19.05 29.35 -21.71
CA LEU A 45 -19.74 28.83 -20.54
C LEU A 45 -21.27 28.84 -20.71
N ASN A 46 -21.84 29.92 -21.23
CA ASN A 46 -23.28 29.99 -21.51
C ASN A 46 -23.73 28.95 -22.54
N ILE A 47 -22.89 28.63 -23.53
CA ILE A 47 -23.17 27.57 -24.52
C ILE A 47 -23.16 26.19 -23.87
N ILE A 48 -22.28 25.93 -22.89
CA ILE A 48 -22.17 24.64 -22.21
C ILE A 48 -23.25 24.46 -21.14
N GLN A 49 -23.74 25.56 -20.55
CA GLN A 49 -24.75 25.53 -19.50
C GLN A 49 -26.16 25.48 -20.07
N ASN A 50 -26.75 24.29 -20.13
CA ASN A 50 -28.16 24.12 -20.46
C ASN A 50 -28.97 23.81 -19.20
N ARG A 51 -29.79 24.77 -18.77
CA ARG A 51 -30.67 24.64 -17.59
C ARG A 51 -31.85 23.69 -17.83
N ASN A 52 -32.18 23.39 -19.08
CA ASN A 52 -33.34 22.57 -19.46
C ASN A 52 -33.06 21.07 -19.43
N ILE A 53 -31.80 20.67 -19.30
CA ILE A 53 -31.41 19.28 -19.18
C ILE A 53 -31.07 19.07 -17.71
N GLY A 54 -31.93 18.30 -17.03
CA GLY A 54 -31.72 17.94 -15.62
C GLY A 54 -30.30 17.46 -15.41
N LYS A 55 -29.67 17.85 -14.29
CA LYS A 55 -28.32 17.37 -13.95
C LYS A 55 -28.35 15.84 -14.04
N PRO A 56 -27.64 15.21 -14.99
CA PRO A 56 -27.55 13.76 -14.99
C PRO A 56 -27.00 13.35 -13.63
N SER A 57 -27.58 12.31 -13.03
CA SER A 57 -27.04 11.72 -11.79
C SER A 57 -25.54 11.54 -12.00
N PRO A 58 -24.69 12.23 -11.22
CA PRO A 58 -23.27 12.23 -11.50
C PRO A 58 -22.76 10.80 -11.28
N PRO A 59 -22.12 10.16 -12.27
CA PRO A 59 -21.37 8.96 -11.99
C PRO A 59 -20.34 9.31 -10.93
N ALA A 60 -20.34 8.57 -9.82
CA ALA A 60 -19.32 8.75 -8.78
C ALA A 60 -17.96 8.48 -9.41
N LEU A 61 -17.05 9.46 -9.35
CA LEU A 61 -15.68 9.30 -9.84
C LEU A 61 -15.05 8.07 -9.19
N ARG A 62 -14.67 7.08 -10.00
CA ARG A 62 -14.00 5.88 -9.48
C ARG A 62 -12.50 6.07 -9.45
N ARG A 63 -11.84 5.38 -8.54
CA ARG A 63 -10.37 5.37 -8.44
C ARG A 63 -9.69 4.95 -9.75
N GLU A 64 -10.24 3.95 -10.43
CA GLU A 64 -9.71 3.45 -11.71
C GLU A 64 -9.69 4.55 -12.79
N GLU A 65 -10.72 5.39 -12.85
CA GLU A 65 -10.80 6.51 -13.79
C GLU A 65 -9.77 7.60 -13.46
N LEU A 66 -9.48 7.80 -12.18
CA LEU A 66 -8.45 8.74 -11.73
C LEU A 66 -7.04 8.24 -12.06
N GLU A 67 -6.76 6.96 -11.79
CA GLU A 67 -5.45 6.33 -12.07
C GLU A 67 -5.18 6.19 -13.58
N ALA A 68 -6.23 6.11 -14.41
CA ALA A 68 -6.08 6.13 -15.86
C ALA A 68 -5.65 7.49 -16.43
N LEU A 69 -5.97 8.59 -15.73
CA LEU A 69 -5.71 9.96 -16.19
C LEU A 69 -4.51 10.62 -15.49
N PHE A 70 -4.23 10.25 -14.24
CA PHE A 70 -3.20 10.88 -13.42
C PHE A 70 -2.28 9.86 -12.78
N LEU A 71 -0.98 10.14 -12.78
CA LEU A 71 -0.01 9.37 -12.02
C LEU A 71 -0.07 9.76 -10.52
N PRO A 72 0.41 8.91 -9.60
CA PRO A 72 0.48 9.25 -8.18
C PRO A 72 1.30 10.53 -7.89
N TYR A 73 2.29 10.83 -8.73
CA TYR A 73 3.10 12.05 -8.61
C TYR A 73 2.34 13.31 -9.03
N ASP A 74 1.37 13.18 -9.94
CA ASP A 74 0.55 14.26 -10.45
C ASP A 74 -0.37 14.80 -9.35
N LEU A 75 -0.96 13.90 -8.58
CA LEU A 75 -1.75 14.22 -7.39
C LEU A 75 -0.92 14.98 -6.34
N LYS A 76 0.33 14.56 -6.12
CA LYS A 76 1.27 15.29 -5.25
C LYS A 76 1.59 16.69 -5.79
N ARG A 77 1.77 16.85 -7.11
CA ARG A 77 1.98 18.17 -7.73
C ARG A 77 0.79 19.10 -7.51
N LEU A 78 -0.44 18.61 -7.68
CA LEU A 78 -1.66 19.36 -7.36
C LEU A 78 -1.74 19.75 -5.88
N GLU A 79 -1.37 18.83 -4.99
CA GLU A 79 -1.33 19.09 -3.55
C GLU A 79 -0.29 20.18 -3.19
N MET A 80 0.91 20.13 -3.78
CA MET A 80 1.93 21.14 -3.55
C MET A 80 1.49 22.54 -4.02
N TYR A 81 0.82 22.62 -5.17
CA TYR A 81 0.23 23.88 -5.65
C TYR A 81 -0.89 24.38 -4.73
N SER A 82 -1.75 23.47 -4.25
CA SER A 82 -2.84 23.79 -3.31
C SER A 82 -2.34 24.37 -1.98
N ARG A 83 -1.09 24.08 -1.62
CA ARG A 83 -0.38 24.61 -0.44
C ARG A 83 0.47 25.85 -0.76
N ASN A 84 0.36 26.39 -1.98
CA ASN A 84 1.15 27.52 -2.47
C ASN A 84 2.67 27.27 -2.44
N MET A 85 3.12 26.01 -2.46
CA MET A 85 4.55 25.67 -2.43
C MET A 85 5.20 25.71 -3.83
N VAL A 86 4.38 25.68 -4.88
CA VAL A 86 4.85 25.67 -6.27
C VAL A 86 4.01 26.62 -7.12
N ASP A 87 4.60 27.09 -8.21
CA ASP A 87 3.96 27.89 -9.26
C ASP A 87 2.93 27.06 -10.08
N TYR A 88 1.95 27.75 -10.66
CA TYR A 88 0.89 27.13 -11.45
C TYR A 88 1.39 26.45 -12.73
N HIS A 89 2.53 26.88 -13.29
CA HIS A 89 3.12 26.27 -14.47
C HIS A 89 3.41 24.76 -14.28
N LEU A 90 3.69 24.31 -13.05
CA LEU A 90 3.97 22.89 -12.77
C LEU A 90 2.72 21.99 -12.93
N ILE A 91 1.52 22.56 -12.83
CA ILE A 91 0.26 21.81 -12.88
C ILE A 91 -0.52 22.02 -14.18
N MET A 92 -0.04 22.89 -15.09
CA MET A 92 -0.72 23.29 -16.33
C MET A 92 -1.02 22.11 -17.26
N ASP A 93 -0.20 21.05 -17.24
CA ASP A 93 -0.40 19.81 -18.00
C ASP A 93 -1.63 19.02 -17.54
N MET A 94 -2.00 19.13 -16.26
CA MET A 94 -3.15 18.41 -15.68
C MET A 94 -4.47 19.16 -15.82
N ILE A 95 -4.43 20.50 -15.95
CA ILE A 95 -5.63 21.35 -15.99
C ILE A 95 -6.59 20.98 -17.12
N PRO A 96 -6.14 20.65 -18.36
CA PRO A 96 -7.04 20.26 -19.42
C PRO A 96 -7.85 19.00 -19.07
N ALA A 97 -7.22 18.00 -18.46
CA ALA A 97 -7.90 16.78 -18.02
C ALA A 97 -8.94 17.08 -16.93
N ILE A 98 -8.56 17.83 -15.89
CA ILE A 98 -9.46 18.26 -14.81
C ILE A 98 -10.64 19.05 -15.36
N SER A 99 -10.39 19.96 -16.30
CA SER A 99 -11.43 20.79 -16.91
C SER A 99 -12.39 19.96 -17.74
N ARG A 100 -11.90 18.98 -18.53
CA ARG A 100 -12.77 18.04 -19.26
C ARG A 100 -13.66 17.27 -18.31
N MET A 101 -13.12 16.71 -17.22
CA MET A 101 -13.90 15.96 -16.24
C MET A 101 -14.96 16.84 -15.56
N TYR A 102 -14.59 18.08 -15.22
CA TYR A 102 -15.52 19.07 -14.67
C TYR A 102 -16.69 19.34 -15.62
N PHE A 103 -16.37 19.74 -16.85
CA PHE A 103 -17.35 20.07 -17.87
C PHE A 103 -17.99 18.84 -18.50
N LEU A 104 -17.70 17.62 -18.08
CA LEU A 104 -18.47 16.41 -18.42
C LEU A 104 -19.34 15.92 -17.25
N ASN A 105 -19.40 16.67 -16.14
CA ASN A 105 -20.08 16.30 -14.90
C ASN A 105 -19.56 14.99 -14.28
N GLN A 106 -18.28 14.66 -14.48
CA GLN A 106 -17.63 13.49 -13.87
C GLN A 106 -17.10 13.80 -12.46
N LEU A 107 -16.87 15.08 -12.14
CA LEU A 107 -16.41 15.52 -10.81
C LEU A 107 -17.55 15.70 -9.78
N GLY A 108 -18.65 14.97 -9.92
CA GLY A 108 -19.73 15.00 -8.94
C GLY A 108 -20.37 16.37 -8.73
N ASP A 109 -20.66 16.70 -7.47
CA ASP A 109 -21.31 17.96 -7.06
C ASP A 109 -20.31 19.10 -6.79
N LEU A 110 -19.19 19.14 -7.52
CA LEU A 110 -18.23 20.23 -7.41
C LEU A 110 -18.88 21.55 -7.90
N ALA A 111 -19.43 22.32 -6.97
CA ALA A 111 -20.00 23.63 -7.29
C ALA A 111 -18.89 24.69 -7.41
N LEU A 112 -18.71 25.24 -8.61
CA LEU A 112 -17.85 26.39 -8.88
C LEU A 112 -18.72 27.62 -9.16
N SER A 113 -18.24 28.79 -8.75
CA SER A 113 -18.85 30.06 -9.17
C SER A 113 -18.77 30.21 -10.70
N ALA A 114 -19.64 31.03 -11.29
CA ALA A 114 -19.60 31.33 -12.72
C ALA A 114 -18.23 31.85 -13.16
N ALA A 115 -17.61 32.74 -12.37
CA ALA A 115 -16.26 33.26 -12.65
C ALA A 115 -15.17 32.16 -12.54
N GLN A 116 -15.29 31.26 -11.56
CA GLN A 116 -14.38 30.12 -11.40
C GLN A 116 -14.50 29.14 -12.56
N SER A 117 -15.72 28.88 -13.02
CA SER A 117 -15.99 28.01 -14.15
C SER A 117 -15.47 28.62 -15.45
N ALA A 118 -15.70 29.92 -15.68
CA ALA A 118 -15.17 30.64 -16.84
C ALA A 118 -13.64 30.62 -16.87
N LEU A 119 -13.01 30.82 -15.71
CA LEU A 119 -11.55 30.75 -15.56
C LEU A 119 -11.02 29.34 -15.88
N LEU A 120 -11.63 28.29 -15.32
CA LEU A 120 -11.23 26.91 -15.59
C LEU A 120 -11.39 26.55 -17.08
N LEU A 121 -12.47 27.02 -17.72
CA LEU A 121 -12.71 26.86 -19.15
C LEU A 121 -11.62 27.55 -19.99
N GLY A 122 -11.30 28.79 -19.65
CA GLY A 122 -10.32 29.62 -20.34
C GLY A 122 -8.91 29.05 -20.29
N VAL A 123 -8.44 28.68 -19.09
CA VAL A 123 -7.09 28.11 -18.89
C VAL A 123 -7.02 26.68 -19.42
N GLY A 124 -8.01 25.85 -19.07
CA GLY A 124 -7.93 24.41 -19.31
C GLY A 124 -8.32 23.96 -20.71
N LEU A 125 -9.37 24.54 -21.30
CA LEU A 125 -9.93 24.08 -22.57
C LEU A 125 -9.68 25.05 -23.73
N GLN A 126 -9.58 26.35 -23.48
CA GLN A 126 -9.24 27.35 -24.51
C GLN A 126 -7.74 27.68 -24.54
N HIS A 127 -6.96 27.22 -23.55
CA HIS A 127 -5.52 27.46 -23.44
C HIS A 127 -5.11 28.94 -23.52
N LYS A 128 -5.93 29.82 -22.95
CA LYS A 128 -5.64 31.26 -22.88
C LYS A 128 -4.60 31.58 -21.82
N SER A 129 -3.81 32.62 -22.07
CA SER A 129 -2.90 33.15 -21.05
C SER A 129 -3.67 33.90 -19.96
N VAL A 130 -3.05 34.04 -18.79
CA VAL A 130 -3.65 34.78 -17.67
C VAL A 130 -3.92 36.23 -18.06
N ASP A 131 -3.03 36.85 -18.84
CA ASP A 131 -3.19 38.24 -19.31
C ASP A 131 -4.40 38.43 -20.25
N GLN A 132 -4.70 37.42 -21.07
CA GLN A 132 -5.90 37.44 -21.92
C GLN A 132 -7.17 37.31 -21.06
N LEU A 133 -7.13 36.42 -20.07
CA LEU A 133 -8.24 36.19 -19.16
C LEU A 133 -8.52 37.39 -18.25
N GLU A 134 -7.50 38.15 -17.86
CA GLU A 134 -7.66 39.41 -17.13
C GLU A 134 -8.51 40.42 -17.90
N LYS A 135 -8.30 40.54 -19.21
CA LYS A 135 -9.08 41.45 -20.08
C LYS A 135 -10.51 40.97 -20.32
N GLU A 136 -10.72 39.66 -20.44
CA GLU A 136 -12.03 39.09 -20.80
C GLU A 136 -12.95 38.87 -19.60
N ILE A 137 -12.37 38.61 -18.42
CA ILE A 137 -13.12 38.41 -17.17
C ILE A 137 -13.22 39.72 -16.37
N GLU A 138 -12.48 40.77 -16.77
CA GLU A 138 -12.44 42.09 -16.13
C GLU A 138 -12.05 42.01 -14.64
N LEU A 139 -11.18 41.05 -14.30
CA LEU A 139 -10.69 40.83 -12.94
C LEU A 139 -9.15 40.92 -12.90
N PRO A 140 -8.57 41.56 -11.86
CA PRO A 140 -7.12 41.63 -11.72
C PRO A 140 -6.45 40.24 -11.70
N ALA A 141 -5.28 40.11 -12.32
CA ALA A 141 -4.53 38.85 -12.43
C ALA A 141 -4.31 38.16 -11.06
N GLY A 142 -4.02 38.92 -9.99
CA GLY A 142 -3.86 38.37 -8.64
C GLY A 142 -5.13 37.70 -8.11
N GLN A 143 -6.31 38.27 -8.40
CA GLN A 143 -7.59 37.68 -8.01
C GLN A 143 -7.90 36.43 -8.84
N LEU A 144 -7.59 36.44 -10.15
CA LEU A 144 -7.72 35.26 -11.01
C LEU A 144 -6.90 34.09 -10.48
N MET A 145 -5.63 34.32 -10.14
CA MET A 145 -4.78 33.27 -9.56
C MET A 145 -5.28 32.79 -8.19
N GLY A 146 -5.81 33.70 -7.36
CA GLY A 146 -6.48 33.34 -6.11
C GLY A 146 -7.70 32.45 -6.33
N LEU A 147 -8.52 32.74 -7.34
CA LEU A 147 -9.67 31.92 -7.73
C LEU A 147 -9.24 30.57 -8.28
N PHE A 148 -8.23 30.54 -9.15
CA PHE A 148 -7.67 29.31 -9.71
C PHE A 148 -7.20 28.37 -8.60
N ASN A 149 -6.47 28.90 -7.61
CA ASN A 149 -6.01 28.11 -6.48
C ASN A 149 -7.16 27.59 -5.60
N ARG A 150 -8.24 28.37 -5.41
CA ARG A 150 -9.47 27.86 -4.76
C ARG A 150 -10.10 26.70 -5.53
N ILE A 151 -10.06 26.71 -6.87
CA ILE A 151 -10.54 25.60 -7.69
C ILE A 151 -9.69 24.36 -7.45
N ILE A 152 -8.35 24.49 -7.55
CA ILE A 152 -7.44 23.36 -7.34
C ILE A 152 -7.59 22.76 -5.93
N ARG A 153 -7.72 23.59 -4.88
CA ARG A 153 -8.00 23.11 -3.52
C ARG A 153 -9.25 22.25 -3.43
N LYS A 154 -10.34 22.63 -4.12
CA LYS A 154 -11.56 21.81 -4.16
C LYS A 154 -11.36 20.50 -4.93
N VAL A 155 -10.63 20.54 -6.05
CA VAL A 155 -10.33 19.34 -6.85
C VAL A 155 -9.46 18.36 -6.07
N VAL A 156 -8.40 18.83 -5.42
CA VAL A 156 -7.53 18.01 -4.57
C VAL A 156 -8.32 17.37 -3.43
N LYS A 157 -9.21 18.14 -2.78
CA LYS A 157 -10.10 17.59 -1.74
C LYS A 157 -10.94 16.43 -2.28
N LEU A 158 -11.56 16.59 -3.44
CA LEU A 158 -12.37 15.54 -4.07
C LEU A 158 -11.54 14.31 -4.46
N PHE A 159 -10.33 14.51 -5.00
CA PHE A 159 -9.43 13.40 -5.35
C PHE A 159 -8.93 12.64 -4.11
N ASN A 160 -8.72 13.33 -2.98
CA ASN A 160 -8.39 12.69 -1.72
C ASN A 160 -9.58 11.91 -1.17
N GLU A 161 -10.79 12.48 -1.17
CA GLU A 161 -12.02 11.78 -0.75
C GLU A 161 -12.26 10.49 -1.57
N VAL A 162 -11.96 10.51 -2.88
CA VAL A 162 -12.08 9.31 -3.74
C VAL A 162 -11.02 8.27 -3.41
N GLN A 163 -9.78 8.69 -3.13
CA GLN A 163 -8.72 7.77 -2.72
C GLN A 163 -8.97 7.18 -1.33
N GLU A 164 -9.42 8.00 -0.37
CA GLU A 164 -9.79 7.58 0.97
C GLU A 164 -10.90 6.54 0.92
N LYS A 165 -12.00 6.79 0.18
CA LYS A 165 -13.08 5.81 -0.01
C LYS A 165 -12.59 4.50 -0.63
N ALA A 166 -11.72 4.58 -1.63
CA ALA A 166 -11.19 3.37 -2.24
C ALA A 166 -10.24 2.59 -1.31
N ILE A 167 -9.53 3.28 -0.42
CA ILE A 167 -8.73 2.64 0.64
C ILE A 167 -9.66 2.04 1.69
N GLU A 168 -10.71 2.73 2.12
CA GLU A 168 -11.73 2.22 3.05
C GLU A 168 -12.41 0.96 2.50
N GLU A 169 -12.75 0.93 1.21
CA GLU A 169 -13.31 -0.25 0.54
C GLU A 169 -12.29 -1.41 0.45
N GLN A 170 -11.00 -1.11 0.26
CA GLN A 170 -9.92 -2.11 0.25
C GLN A 170 -9.53 -2.57 1.67
N MET A 171 -9.73 -1.72 2.68
CA MET A 171 -9.66 -2.08 4.09
C MET A 171 -10.90 -2.89 4.43
N VAL A 172 -10.91 -4.15 3.94
CA VAL A 172 -11.89 -5.17 4.27
C VAL A 172 -12.23 -5.05 5.75
N ALA A 173 -13.54 -4.92 5.99
CA ALA A 173 -14.23 -4.86 7.27
C ALA A 173 -13.35 -5.38 8.41
N VAL A 174 -13.14 -4.54 9.44
CA VAL A 174 -12.71 -4.99 10.76
C VAL A 174 -13.51 -6.26 11.01
N LYS A 175 -12.87 -7.42 10.82
CA LYS A 175 -13.48 -8.68 11.23
C LYS A 175 -13.65 -8.46 12.71
N ASP A 176 -14.89 -8.33 13.17
CA ASP A 176 -15.18 -8.46 14.58
C ASP A 176 -14.53 -9.78 14.96
N VAL A 177 -13.37 -9.68 15.62
CA VAL A 177 -12.72 -10.81 16.24
C VAL A 177 -13.66 -11.12 17.39
N VAL A 178 -14.69 -11.92 17.10
CA VAL A 178 -15.51 -12.54 18.12
C VAL A 178 -14.52 -13.41 18.88
N MET A 179 -14.03 -12.89 20.00
CA MET A 179 -13.20 -13.64 20.93
C MET A 179 -14.12 -14.69 21.56
N GLU A 180 -14.30 -15.80 20.86
CA GLU A 180 -14.96 -16.97 21.42
C GLU A 180 -14.09 -17.47 22.57
N PRO A 181 -14.66 -17.66 23.78
CA PRO A 181 -13.94 -18.27 24.88
C PRO A 181 -13.41 -19.63 24.43
N THR A 182 -12.11 -19.84 24.59
CA THR A 182 -11.50 -21.14 24.31
C THR A 182 -12.24 -22.21 25.15
N MET A 183 -12.61 -23.34 24.53
CA MET A 183 -13.36 -24.41 25.21
C MET A 183 -12.62 -24.98 26.42
N LYS A 184 -11.30 -24.78 26.49
CA LYS A 184 -10.46 -25.10 27.64
C LYS A 184 -9.90 -23.82 28.23
N THR A 185 -9.79 -23.79 29.55
CA THR A 185 -9.11 -22.70 30.23
C THR A 185 -7.61 -22.87 30.05
N LEU A 186 -6.86 -21.76 30.02
CA LEU A 186 -5.39 -21.80 29.98
C LEU A 186 -4.81 -22.64 31.14
N SER A 187 -5.47 -22.65 32.30
CA SER A 187 -5.12 -23.51 33.43
C SER A 187 -5.25 -24.99 33.12
N ASP A 188 -6.34 -25.42 32.47
CA ASP A 188 -6.55 -26.83 32.13
C ASP A 188 -5.50 -27.33 31.12
N ASP A 189 -5.16 -26.51 30.12
CA ASP A 189 -4.12 -26.83 29.13
C ASP A 189 -2.73 -26.91 29.77
N LEU A 190 -2.42 -26.04 30.73
CA LEU A 190 -1.17 -26.08 31.49
C LEU A 190 -1.09 -27.32 32.39
N ASP A 191 -2.20 -27.72 33.00
CA ASP A 191 -2.28 -28.92 33.84
C ASP A 191 -2.17 -30.21 33.02
N GLU A 192 -2.78 -30.27 31.84
CA GLU A 192 -2.60 -31.38 30.89
C GLU A 192 -1.13 -31.49 30.46
N ALA A 193 -0.50 -30.38 30.07
CA ALA A 193 0.91 -30.35 29.71
C ALA A 193 1.84 -30.75 30.87
N ALA A 194 1.52 -30.33 32.10
CA ALA A 194 2.27 -30.70 33.29
C ALA A 194 2.18 -32.21 33.59
N LYS A 195 1.00 -32.81 33.44
CA LYS A 195 0.81 -34.27 33.60
C LYS A 195 1.59 -35.05 32.55
N GLU A 196 1.54 -34.63 31.28
CA GLU A 196 2.32 -35.25 30.22
C GLU A 196 3.84 -35.18 30.48
N PHE A 197 4.32 -34.03 30.97
CA PHE A 197 5.72 -33.86 31.34
C PHE A 197 6.11 -34.79 32.49
N GLN A 198 5.29 -34.86 33.54
CA GLN A 198 5.54 -35.74 34.68
C GLN A 198 5.52 -37.23 34.28
N GLU A 199 4.65 -37.64 33.38
CA GLU A 199 4.63 -39.01 32.87
C GLU A 199 5.87 -39.34 32.03
N LYS A 200 6.27 -38.43 31.14
CA LYS A 200 7.51 -38.57 30.35
C LYS A 200 8.71 -38.63 31.29
N HIS A 201 8.78 -37.73 32.28
CA HIS A 201 9.84 -37.70 33.28
C HIS A 201 9.86 -38.97 34.15
N LYS A 202 8.71 -39.48 34.60
CA LYS A 202 8.63 -40.76 35.33
C LYS A 202 9.09 -41.93 34.47
N LYS A 203 8.75 -41.96 33.18
CA LYS A 203 9.21 -42.99 32.23
C LYS A 203 10.73 -42.90 32.01
N GLU A 204 11.29 -41.70 31.92
CA GLU A 204 12.74 -41.50 31.79
C GLU A 204 13.49 -41.86 33.08
N VAL A 205 12.99 -41.46 34.25
CA VAL A 205 13.56 -41.85 35.55
C VAL A 205 13.44 -43.36 35.77
N GLY A 206 12.34 -44.00 35.35
CA GLY A 206 12.19 -45.45 35.39
C GLY A 206 13.25 -46.16 34.53
N LYS A 207 13.46 -45.69 33.30
CA LYS A 207 14.55 -46.17 32.45
C LYS A 207 15.93 -45.95 33.08
N LEU A 208 16.12 -44.84 33.79
CA LEU A 208 17.38 -44.55 34.49
C LEU A 208 17.61 -45.47 35.69
N LYS A 209 16.55 -45.87 36.41
CA LYS A 209 16.62 -46.77 37.57
C LYS A 209 16.89 -48.22 37.19
N ASP A 210 16.42 -48.66 36.02
CA ASP A 210 16.69 -50.01 35.49
C ASP A 210 18.10 -50.14 34.87
N MET A 211 18.83 -49.03 34.71
CA MET A 211 20.22 -49.06 34.26
C MET A 211 21.14 -49.33 35.46
N ASP A 212 22.04 -50.30 35.32
CA ASP A 212 23.02 -50.63 36.35
C ASP A 212 24.10 -49.54 36.42
N LEU A 213 23.86 -48.52 37.27
CA LEU A 213 24.76 -47.38 37.51
C LEU A 213 25.99 -47.75 38.37
N SER A 214 26.08 -49.00 38.85
CA SER A 214 27.20 -49.50 39.64
C SER A 214 28.55 -49.35 38.95
N GLN A 215 28.57 -49.41 37.61
CA GLN A 215 29.76 -49.19 36.79
C GLN A 215 30.26 -47.74 36.77
N TYR A 216 29.46 -46.76 37.19
CA TYR A 216 29.83 -45.34 37.28
C TYR A 216 30.09 -44.85 38.70
N ILE A 217 29.93 -45.71 39.72
CA ILE A 217 30.28 -45.38 41.10
C ILE A 217 31.80 -45.19 41.18
N ILE A 218 32.22 -43.96 41.47
CA ILE A 218 33.60 -43.65 41.82
C ILE A 218 33.78 -44.12 43.27
N ARG A 219 34.53 -45.20 43.49
CA ARG A 219 34.90 -45.63 44.84
C ARG A 219 35.93 -44.65 45.41
N GLY A 220 35.67 -44.16 46.62
CA GLY A 220 36.63 -43.42 47.45
C GLY A 220 36.07 -43.35 48.87
N ASP A 221 36.93 -43.51 49.87
CA ASP A 221 36.56 -43.34 51.28
C ASP A 221 36.29 -41.86 51.58
N ASP A 222 35.40 -41.55 52.52
CA ASP A 222 35.00 -40.16 52.85
C ASP A 222 36.21 -39.28 53.26
N GLU A 223 37.28 -39.90 53.75
CA GLU A 223 38.54 -39.22 54.10
C GLU A 223 39.34 -38.78 52.85
N GLU A 224 39.37 -39.58 51.80
CA GLU A 224 40.06 -39.27 50.53
C GLU A 224 39.33 -38.17 49.75
N TRP A 225 38.00 -38.17 49.79
CA TRP A 225 37.18 -37.12 49.18
C TRP A 225 37.37 -35.77 49.87
N ASN A 226 37.44 -35.76 51.21
CA ASN A 226 37.66 -34.52 51.96
C ASN A 226 39.05 -33.94 51.71
N GLU A 227 40.11 -34.76 51.61
CA GLU A 227 41.44 -34.25 51.25
C GLU A 227 41.48 -33.64 49.84
N VAL A 228 40.82 -34.28 48.88
CA VAL A 228 40.82 -33.83 47.49
C VAL A 228 39.95 -32.58 47.30
N LEU A 229 38.80 -32.49 47.97
CA LEU A 229 37.95 -31.28 47.95
C LEU A 229 38.63 -30.09 48.65
N ASN A 230 39.33 -30.33 49.76
CA ASN A 230 40.09 -29.28 50.44
C ASN A 230 41.30 -28.79 49.63
N LYS A 231 41.95 -29.65 48.83
CA LYS A 231 43.04 -29.26 47.91
C LYS A 231 42.55 -28.59 46.63
N ALA A 232 41.35 -28.93 46.16
CA ALA A 232 40.82 -28.45 44.88
C ALA A 232 40.13 -27.07 44.97
N GLY A 233 39.63 -26.67 46.14
CA GLY A 233 38.95 -25.38 46.34
C GLY A 233 37.62 -25.27 45.57
N GLN A 234 36.80 -24.28 45.92
CA GLN A 234 35.39 -24.19 45.47
C GLN A 234 35.18 -24.08 43.94
N ASN A 235 36.24 -23.87 43.14
CA ASN A 235 36.17 -23.63 41.69
C ASN A 235 36.99 -24.61 40.83
N ALA A 236 37.32 -25.80 41.32
CA ALA A 236 37.98 -26.82 40.49
C ALA A 236 37.00 -27.48 39.51
N SER A 237 37.29 -27.39 38.20
CA SER A 237 36.49 -28.03 37.14
C SER A 237 36.81 -29.52 36.96
N ILE A 238 37.95 -30.01 37.50
CA ILE A 238 38.41 -31.39 37.36
C ILE A 238 39.01 -31.84 38.68
N VAL A 239 38.50 -32.97 39.18
CA VAL A 239 38.95 -33.61 40.42
C VAL A 239 39.32 -35.07 40.10
N SER A 240 40.55 -35.47 40.43
CA SER A 240 41.07 -36.80 40.13
C SER A 240 41.33 -37.60 41.40
N LEU A 241 40.67 -38.75 41.54
CA LEU A 241 40.95 -39.77 42.56
C LEU A 241 41.71 -40.94 41.91
N LYS A 242 42.68 -41.52 42.63
CA LYS A 242 43.38 -42.72 42.16
C LYS A 242 42.44 -43.92 42.29
N SER A 243 42.23 -44.65 41.20
CA SER A 243 41.45 -45.90 41.21
C SER A 243 42.38 -47.10 41.03
N ASP A 244 42.35 -48.03 41.98
CA ASP A 244 43.30 -49.17 42.02
C ASP A 244 42.93 -50.36 41.10
N LYS A 245 41.86 -50.28 40.30
CA LYS A 245 41.54 -51.30 39.27
C LYS A 245 41.01 -50.68 37.97
N LYS A 246 41.67 -50.98 36.85
CA LYS A 246 41.21 -50.67 35.48
C LYS A 246 39.84 -51.32 35.21
N ARG A 247 38.87 -50.50 34.82
CA ARG A 247 37.52 -50.91 34.39
C ARG A 247 37.61 -51.84 33.17
N LYS A 248 36.91 -52.97 33.17
CA LYS A 248 36.74 -53.81 31.96
C LYS A 248 35.78 -53.10 31.00
N LEU A 249 36.24 -52.84 29.78
CA LEU A 249 35.41 -52.36 28.67
C LEU A 249 34.65 -53.56 28.09
N GLU A 250 33.32 -53.57 28.17
CA GLU A 250 32.51 -54.46 27.35
C GLU A 250 32.33 -53.86 25.95
N ALA A 251 32.76 -54.61 24.94
CA ALA A 251 32.48 -54.33 23.54
C ALA A 251 31.02 -54.66 23.23
N LYS A 252 30.17 -53.65 23.05
CA LYS A 252 28.90 -53.78 22.31
C LYS A 252 28.88 -52.79 21.15
N GLN A 253 28.62 -53.34 19.98
CA GLN A 253 28.66 -52.73 18.66
C GLN A 253 27.62 -51.60 18.53
N GLU A 254 28.06 -50.40 18.13
CA GLU A 254 27.18 -49.40 17.54
C GLU A 254 26.99 -49.67 16.04
N PRO A 255 25.77 -49.59 15.49
CA PRO A 255 25.56 -49.63 14.05
C PRO A 255 25.94 -48.29 13.40
N LYS A 256 26.88 -48.35 12.45
CA LYS A 256 27.33 -47.23 11.61
C LYS A 256 26.19 -46.66 10.77
N GLN A 257 25.76 -45.41 11.02
CA GLN A 257 25.07 -44.59 10.04
C GLN A 257 26.07 -43.76 9.23
N ASN A 258 26.25 -44.13 7.96
CA ASN A 258 27.04 -43.39 6.97
C ASN A 258 26.34 -42.09 6.54
N LYS A 259 26.83 -40.92 6.96
CA LYS A 259 26.61 -39.66 6.23
C LYS A 259 27.80 -39.38 5.31
N LYS A 260 27.62 -39.63 4.02
CA LYS A 260 28.56 -39.25 2.96
C LYS A 260 28.50 -37.72 2.74
N LEU A 261 29.55 -37.00 3.12
CA LEU A 261 29.87 -35.69 2.52
C LEU A 261 30.61 -35.93 1.19
N LYS A 262 30.04 -35.44 0.09
CA LYS A 262 30.70 -35.39 -1.22
C LYS A 262 31.66 -34.20 -1.25
N ASN A 263 32.97 -34.47 -1.27
CA ASN A 263 33.97 -33.50 -1.73
C ASN A 263 34.39 -33.87 -3.15
N ARG A 264 34.35 -32.90 -4.06
CA ARG A 264 34.62 -33.07 -5.49
C ARG A 264 36.07 -32.65 -5.75
N ASP A 265 36.93 -33.62 -6.04
CA ASP A 265 38.33 -33.39 -6.40
C ASP A 265 38.48 -32.77 -7.79
N THR A 266 39.49 -31.91 -7.88
CA THR A 266 40.03 -31.27 -9.08
C THR A 266 40.99 -32.21 -9.83
N LYS A 267 41.03 -32.15 -11.17
CA LYS A 267 42.28 -32.30 -11.95
C LYS A 267 42.16 -31.87 -13.43
N HIS A 268 42.72 -30.69 -13.70
CA HIS A 268 43.63 -30.31 -14.79
C HIS A 268 43.46 -30.80 -16.26
N ARG A 269 43.39 -29.82 -17.16
CA ARG A 269 44.18 -29.68 -18.41
C ARG A 269 44.34 -28.17 -18.70
N LYS A 270 45.56 -27.60 -18.62
CA LYS A 270 46.44 -27.20 -19.75
C LYS A 270 45.68 -26.34 -20.78
N ASP A 271 46.09 -25.15 -21.19
CA ASP A 271 47.43 -24.57 -21.30
C ASP A 271 47.35 -23.06 -21.62
N MET A 272 48.44 -22.37 -21.26
CA MET A 272 49.07 -21.24 -21.95
C MET A 272 48.53 -19.79 -21.96
N LYS A 273 49.43 -18.96 -21.41
CA LYS A 273 49.98 -17.68 -21.89
C LYS A 273 49.24 -16.40 -21.48
N LEU A 274 49.72 -15.68 -20.46
CA LEU A 274 50.92 -14.81 -20.38
C LEU A 274 50.66 -13.35 -20.80
N LYS A 275 51.08 -12.48 -19.88
CA LYS A 275 51.51 -11.07 -19.99
C LYS A 275 50.42 -10.03 -19.75
N ARG A 276 50.44 -9.37 -18.59
CA ARG A 276 51.23 -8.13 -18.28
C ARG A 276 50.73 -6.95 -19.12
N LYS A 277 50.15 -5.93 -18.48
CA LYS A 277 50.84 -4.75 -17.95
C LYS A 277 49.85 -3.66 -17.53
N LYS A 278 50.26 -2.98 -16.46
CA LYS A 278 49.90 -1.63 -15.98
C LYS A 278 48.51 -1.47 -15.39
#